data_AF-A0A849FLI4-F1
#
_entry.id   AF-A0A849FLI4-F1
#
_cell.length_a   1.000
_cell.length_b   1.000
_cell.length_c   1.000
_cell.angle_alpha   90.00
_cell.angle_beta   90.00
_cell.angle_gamma   90.00
#
_symmetry.space_group_name_H-M   'P 1'
#
loop_
_entity.id
_entity.type
_entity.pdbx_description
1 polymer ?
#
loop_
_entity_poly.entity_id
_entity_poly.type
_entity_poly.pdbx_seq_one_letter_code
_entity_poly.pdbx_strand_id
1 'polypeptide(L)'
;MAKVAESTILLGAPPRAAVPVASSIAAVAKSSGVSPLKQFREILSLHYGSPKLSAQEYYACQVYRAELTPEEKRQFVGSKSGAALNRRLSPEKLVQTPAFFDDKVLYSALLRQLGVATADTQAVVSRDRWFGNIETLRSDAEIEEFLLNRAVYPVFAKPEGPSMGRGSALLSDMDPKRGVVILGNGQTAEIHALAAEIFDNFSEGYLFQSAVEQNGELTEIAGPVLGTLRVVTVIENDWPRVLYALWKIPAPGAMSDNSWQSGSMTAALDVETGQIRQVRRGAGLNVEAVEWHPVSDARFPGFQIPFWIEIEDLTTRAHAMFPLFGLLGFDIAVTPDGPMVVKCSENPSHMLYQLANGEGVMNEKFMPAFAHVEKRNAALLAGRKRRR
;
A
#
# COMPACT_ATOMS: atom_id res chain seq x y z
N MET A 1 -10.40 5.26 -35.11
CA MET A 1 -9.96 6.48 -34.42
C MET A 1 -9.66 6.13 -32.98
N ALA A 2 -8.37 6.03 -32.64
CA ALA A 2 -7.96 5.84 -31.25
C ALA A 2 -8.36 7.11 -30.48
N LYS A 3 -9.13 6.96 -29.40
CA LYS A 3 -9.29 8.05 -28.42
C LYS A 3 -7.88 8.40 -27.94
N VAL A 4 -7.45 9.63 -28.21
CA VAL A 4 -6.32 10.24 -27.52
C VAL A 4 -6.65 10.12 -26.03
N ALA A 5 -5.84 9.38 -25.28
CA ALA A 5 -5.95 9.37 -23.84
C ALA A 5 -5.64 10.80 -23.40
N GLU A 6 -6.64 11.51 -22.86
CA GLU A 6 -6.39 12.77 -22.15
C GLU A 6 -5.30 12.49 -21.12
N SER A 7 -4.16 13.17 -21.24
CA SER A 7 -3.08 13.07 -20.27
C SER A 7 -3.55 13.73 -18.99
N THR A 8 -3.96 12.92 -18.02
CA THR A 8 -4.32 13.40 -16.68
C THR A 8 -3.06 13.92 -15.98
N ILE A 9 -3.17 15.06 -15.29
CA ILE A 9 -2.08 15.62 -14.47
C ILE A 9 -1.87 14.73 -13.25
N LEU A 10 -2.97 14.26 -12.66
CA LEU A 10 -2.93 13.33 -11.54
C LEU A 10 -2.48 11.94 -12.01
N LEU A 11 -1.91 11.17 -11.07
CA LEU A 11 -1.49 9.81 -11.36
C LEU A 11 -2.68 8.96 -11.85
N GLY A 12 -2.62 8.58 -13.13
CA GLY A 12 -3.65 7.80 -13.80
C GLY A 12 -3.83 6.40 -13.20
N ALA A 13 -4.95 5.75 -13.54
CA ALA A 13 -5.14 4.34 -13.19
C ALA A 13 -4.08 3.47 -13.89
N PRO A 14 -3.62 2.39 -13.24
CA PRO A 14 -2.72 1.44 -13.90
C PRO A 14 -3.34 0.98 -15.22
N PRO A 15 -2.56 0.87 -16.30
CA PRO A 15 -3.08 0.37 -17.58
C PRO A 15 -3.70 -1.00 -17.37
N ARG A 16 -4.97 -1.14 -17.75
CA ARG A 16 -5.77 -2.37 -17.56
C ARG A 16 -5.33 -3.54 -18.46
N ALA A 17 -4.22 -3.40 -19.17
CA ALA A 17 -3.69 -4.42 -20.06
C ALA A 17 -3.06 -5.55 -19.23
N ALA A 18 -3.90 -6.38 -18.62
CA ALA A 18 -3.46 -7.68 -18.14
C ALA A 18 -2.93 -8.46 -19.35
N VAL A 19 -1.70 -8.96 -19.28
CA VAL A 19 -1.18 -9.90 -20.28
C VAL A 19 -2.22 -11.02 -20.46
N PRO A 20 -2.70 -11.29 -21.68
CA PRO A 20 -3.68 -12.33 -21.90
C PRO A 20 -3.19 -13.65 -21.30
N VAL A 21 -4.06 -14.36 -20.58
CA VAL A 21 -3.71 -15.62 -19.89
C VAL A 21 -3.06 -16.61 -20.85
N ALA A 22 -3.53 -16.68 -22.10
CA ALA A 22 -2.94 -17.53 -23.15
C ALA A 22 -1.47 -17.16 -23.46
N SER A 23 -1.16 -15.87 -23.53
CA SER A 23 0.21 -15.38 -23.74
C SER A 23 1.11 -15.74 -22.56
N SER A 24 0.60 -15.61 -21.32
CA SER A 24 1.32 -16.04 -20.11
C SER A 24 1.60 -17.54 -20.09
N ILE A 25 0.62 -18.38 -20.47
CA ILE A 25 0.80 -19.85 -20.55
C ILE A 25 1.97 -20.20 -21.48
N ALA A 26 1.96 -19.65 -22.69
CA ALA A 26 2.97 -19.93 -23.70
C ALA A 26 4.35 -19.45 -23.26
N ALA A 27 4.43 -18.24 -22.68
CA ALA A 27 5.68 -17.66 -22.24
C ALA A 27 6.28 -18.40 -21.02
N VAL A 28 5.44 -18.84 -20.07
CA VAL A 28 5.87 -19.71 -18.95
C VAL A 28 6.34 -21.06 -19.46
N ALA A 29 5.61 -21.69 -20.39
CA ALA A 29 6.01 -22.98 -20.95
C ALA A 29 7.38 -22.90 -21.62
N LYS A 30 7.65 -21.80 -22.34
CA LYS A 30 8.93 -21.55 -23.01
C LYS A 30 10.09 -21.28 -22.03
N SER A 31 9.85 -20.49 -20.98
CA SER A 31 10.91 -20.00 -20.07
C SER A 31 11.22 -20.95 -18.91
N SER A 32 10.22 -21.65 -18.39
CA SER A 32 10.32 -22.49 -17.18
C SER A 32 10.18 -23.99 -17.44
N GLY A 33 9.85 -24.40 -18.68
CA GLY A 33 9.62 -25.80 -19.03
C GLY A 33 8.34 -26.42 -18.47
N VAL A 34 7.51 -25.65 -17.76
CA VAL A 34 6.24 -26.13 -17.19
C VAL A 34 5.18 -26.25 -18.29
N SER A 35 4.69 -27.46 -18.56
CA SER A 35 3.77 -27.68 -19.68
C SER A 35 2.45 -26.91 -19.55
N PRO A 36 1.85 -26.44 -20.66
CA PRO A 36 0.57 -25.73 -20.65
C PRO A 36 -0.56 -26.50 -19.92
N LEU A 37 -0.61 -27.83 -20.10
CA LEU A 37 -1.61 -28.67 -19.44
C LEU A 37 -1.42 -28.70 -17.91
N LYS A 38 -0.17 -28.75 -17.42
CA LYS A 38 0.12 -28.68 -15.99
C LYS A 38 -0.29 -27.33 -15.43
N GLN A 39 0.10 -26.23 -16.09
CA GLN A 39 -0.31 -24.87 -15.68
C GLN A 39 -1.83 -24.75 -15.60
N PHE A 40 -2.56 -25.22 -16.62
CA PHE A 40 -4.02 -25.18 -16.65
C PHE A 40 -4.66 -25.97 -15.49
N ARG A 41 -4.16 -27.18 -15.19
CA ARG A 41 -4.65 -28.00 -14.08
C ARG A 41 -4.39 -27.34 -12.72
N GLU A 42 -3.21 -26.77 -12.53
CA GLU A 42 -2.87 -26.02 -11.30
C GLU A 42 -3.78 -24.80 -11.13
N ILE A 43 -3.98 -24.00 -12.19
CA ILE A 43 -4.86 -22.84 -12.16
C ILE A 43 -6.27 -23.24 -11.76
N LEU A 44 -6.86 -24.27 -12.39
CA LEU A 44 -8.21 -24.72 -12.03
C LEU A 44 -8.28 -25.19 -10.57
N SER A 45 -7.29 -25.98 -10.12
CA SER A 45 -7.25 -26.48 -8.74
C SER A 45 -7.18 -25.34 -7.71
N LEU A 46 -6.30 -24.36 -7.93
CA LEU A 46 -6.10 -23.22 -7.03
C LEU A 46 -7.26 -22.22 -7.09
N HIS A 47 -7.88 -22.05 -8.27
CA HIS A 47 -9.02 -21.15 -8.46
C HIS A 47 -10.27 -21.62 -7.72
N TYR A 48 -10.58 -22.92 -7.81
CA TYR A 48 -11.77 -23.49 -7.17
C TYR A 48 -11.51 -23.95 -5.72
N GLY A 49 -10.26 -24.17 -5.32
CA GLY A 49 -9.85 -24.53 -3.95
C GLY A 49 -9.93 -23.39 -2.93
N SER A 50 -9.31 -23.60 -1.76
CA SER A 50 -9.17 -22.58 -0.71
C SER A 50 -8.33 -21.34 -1.09
N PRO A 51 -7.31 -21.43 -1.99
CA PRO A 51 -6.54 -20.25 -2.42
C PRO A 51 -7.37 -19.19 -3.13
N LYS A 52 -8.39 -19.60 -3.91
CA LYS A 52 -9.18 -18.73 -4.81
C LYS A 52 -8.31 -17.83 -5.69
N LEU A 53 -7.20 -18.38 -6.19
CA LEU A 53 -6.24 -17.66 -7.01
C LEU A 53 -6.79 -17.48 -8.43
N SER A 54 -6.80 -16.26 -8.96
CA SER A 54 -7.04 -16.05 -10.39
C SER A 54 -5.86 -16.53 -11.23
N ALA A 55 -6.07 -16.74 -12.53
CA ALA A 55 -4.98 -17.07 -13.44
C ALA A 55 -3.92 -15.95 -13.47
N GLN A 56 -4.34 -14.68 -13.42
CA GLN A 56 -3.44 -13.53 -13.36
C GLN A 56 -2.57 -13.57 -12.10
N GLU A 57 -3.17 -13.85 -10.93
CA GLU A 57 -2.44 -13.93 -9.66
C GLU A 57 -1.50 -15.14 -9.60
N TYR A 58 -1.89 -16.28 -10.20
CA TYR A 58 -1.04 -17.46 -10.37
C TYR A 58 0.27 -17.12 -11.10
N TYR A 59 0.18 -16.38 -12.21
CA TYR A 59 1.35 -15.92 -12.90
C TYR A 59 2.09 -14.86 -12.11
N ALA A 60 1.40 -13.83 -11.61
CA ALA A 60 1.99 -12.71 -10.89
C ALA A 60 2.89 -13.15 -9.73
N CYS A 61 2.43 -14.13 -8.93
CA CYS A 61 3.17 -14.68 -7.80
C CYS A 61 4.12 -15.83 -8.18
N GLN A 62 4.27 -16.14 -9.48
CA GLN A 62 5.11 -17.22 -10.00
C GLN A 62 4.81 -18.59 -9.37
N VAL A 63 3.53 -18.91 -9.18
CA VAL A 63 3.10 -20.18 -8.55
C VAL A 63 3.38 -21.39 -9.45
N TYR A 64 3.61 -21.18 -10.74
CA TYR A 64 4.00 -22.21 -11.70
C TYR A 64 5.37 -22.84 -11.43
N ARG A 65 6.23 -22.16 -10.67
CA ARG A 65 7.59 -22.59 -10.32
C ARG A 65 7.64 -24.08 -9.92
N ALA A 66 8.63 -24.79 -10.46
CA ALA A 66 8.71 -26.24 -10.38
C ALA A 66 9.23 -26.73 -9.03
N GLU A 67 10.02 -25.87 -8.36
CA GLU A 67 10.55 -26.08 -7.03
C GLU A 67 9.49 -26.01 -5.92
N LEU A 68 8.32 -25.41 -6.20
CA LEU A 68 7.22 -25.37 -5.25
C LEU A 68 6.43 -26.68 -5.24
N THR A 69 6.29 -27.28 -4.07
CA THR A 69 5.41 -28.43 -3.81
C THR A 69 3.93 -28.05 -3.99
N PRO A 70 3.03 -29.02 -4.25
CA PRO A 70 1.59 -28.76 -4.31
C PRO A 70 1.04 -28.10 -3.03
N GLU A 71 1.62 -28.39 -1.87
CA GLU A 71 1.27 -27.83 -0.58
C GLU A 71 1.67 -26.36 -0.49
N GLU A 72 2.92 -26.02 -0.83
CA GLU A 72 3.41 -24.63 -0.87
C GLU A 72 2.60 -23.78 -1.87
N LYS A 73 2.25 -24.34 -3.03
CA LYS A 73 1.39 -23.65 -4.00
C LYS A 73 0.01 -23.29 -3.43
N ARG A 74 -0.53 -24.10 -2.51
CA ARG A 74 -1.82 -23.80 -1.83
C ARG A 74 -1.69 -22.76 -0.71
N GLN A 75 -0.47 -22.43 -0.30
CA GLN A 75 -0.26 -21.38 0.71
C GLN A 75 -0.46 -19.98 0.13
N PHE A 76 -0.37 -19.82 -1.20
CA PHE A 76 -0.69 -18.57 -1.88
C PHE A 76 -2.20 -18.32 -1.84
N VAL A 77 -2.61 -17.09 -1.54
CA VAL A 77 -4.00 -16.67 -1.54
C VAL A 77 -4.23 -15.59 -2.59
N GLY A 78 -5.31 -15.72 -3.34
CA GLY A 78 -5.81 -14.66 -4.21
C GLY A 78 -6.52 -13.57 -3.41
N SER A 79 -6.76 -12.42 -4.04
CA SER A 79 -7.37 -11.24 -3.42
C SER A 79 -8.70 -11.55 -2.73
N LYS A 80 -9.51 -12.46 -3.30
CA LYS A 80 -10.78 -12.91 -2.72
C LYS A 80 -10.58 -13.71 -1.43
N SER A 81 -9.64 -14.65 -1.41
CA SER A 81 -9.36 -15.46 -0.22
C SER A 81 -8.63 -14.66 0.85
N GLY A 82 -7.73 -13.75 0.46
CA GLY A 82 -7.12 -12.77 1.36
C GLY A 82 -8.15 -11.87 2.05
N ALA A 83 -9.13 -11.33 1.31
CA ALA A 83 -10.22 -10.57 1.91
C ALA A 83 -11.10 -11.43 2.84
N ALA A 84 -11.30 -12.72 2.52
CA ALA A 84 -12.00 -13.64 3.40
C ALA A 84 -11.19 -13.96 4.67
N LEU A 85 -9.86 -14.09 4.59
CA LEU A 85 -8.97 -14.20 5.74
C LEU A 85 -9.10 -12.97 6.65
N ASN A 86 -8.98 -11.76 6.10
CA ASN A 86 -9.11 -10.52 6.87
C ASN A 86 -10.44 -10.44 7.62
N ARG A 87 -11.57 -10.82 6.98
CA ARG A 87 -12.89 -10.85 7.66
C ARG A 87 -13.01 -11.92 8.74
N ARG A 88 -12.26 -13.03 8.66
CA ARG A 88 -12.21 -14.01 9.75
C ARG A 88 -11.39 -13.49 10.94
N LEU A 89 -10.28 -12.81 10.64
CA LEU A 89 -9.40 -12.20 11.64
C LEU A 89 -9.98 -10.91 12.24
N SER A 90 -10.89 -10.23 11.54
CA SER A 90 -11.57 -9.02 11.99
C SER A 90 -13.07 -9.10 11.65
N PRO A 91 -13.86 -9.94 12.35
CA PRO A 91 -15.28 -10.12 12.03
C PRO A 91 -16.07 -8.83 12.20
N GLU A 92 -16.94 -8.48 11.24
CA GLU A 92 -17.81 -7.28 11.27
C GLU A 92 -18.66 -7.17 12.55
N LYS A 93 -19.02 -8.32 13.15
CA LYS A 93 -19.76 -8.35 14.42
C LYS A 93 -18.93 -7.87 15.63
N LEU A 94 -17.61 -7.84 15.50
CA LEU A 94 -16.67 -7.32 16.49
C LEU A 94 -16.27 -5.88 16.15
N VAL A 95 -15.77 -5.67 14.94
CA VAL A 95 -15.24 -4.37 14.51
C VAL A 95 -16.38 -3.42 14.13
N GLN A 96 -16.59 -2.42 14.98
CA GLN A 96 -17.47 -1.32 14.65
C GLN A 96 -16.62 -0.33 13.84
N THR A 97 -17.12 0.09 12.68
CA THR A 97 -16.52 1.13 11.83
C THR A 97 -15.30 0.77 10.95
N PRO A 98 -15.33 -0.31 10.13
CA PRO A 98 -14.34 -0.57 9.07
C PRO A 98 -13.97 0.64 8.20
N ALA A 99 -14.99 1.40 7.79
CA ALA A 99 -14.85 2.58 6.93
C ALA A 99 -14.07 3.73 7.59
N PHE A 100 -13.81 3.67 8.91
CA PHE A 100 -13.06 4.72 9.60
C PHE A 100 -11.62 4.84 9.08
N PHE A 101 -10.98 3.72 8.73
CA PHE A 101 -9.60 3.75 8.18
C PHE A 101 -9.55 4.26 6.73
N ASP A 102 -10.68 4.25 6.02
CA ASP A 102 -10.77 4.77 4.66
C ASP A 102 -10.89 6.30 4.65
N ASP A 103 -11.39 6.91 5.73
CA ASP A 103 -11.41 8.35 5.93
C ASP A 103 -10.04 8.85 6.41
N LYS A 104 -9.19 9.19 5.45
CA LYS A 104 -7.81 9.63 5.73
C LYS A 104 -7.75 10.93 6.53
N VAL A 105 -8.77 11.79 6.46
CA VAL A 105 -8.77 13.07 7.15
C VAL A 105 -9.05 12.87 8.63
N LEU A 106 -10.16 12.20 8.97
CA LEU A 106 -10.54 11.93 10.35
C LEU A 106 -9.56 10.98 11.03
N TYR A 107 -9.03 9.98 10.31
CA TYR A 107 -8.03 9.09 10.85
C TYR A 107 -6.74 9.85 11.22
N SER A 108 -6.23 10.70 10.32
CA SER A 108 -5.02 11.50 10.60
C SER A 108 -5.25 12.48 11.75
N ALA A 109 -6.42 13.11 11.83
CA ALA A 109 -6.77 13.99 12.95
C ALA A 109 -6.78 13.24 14.30
N LEU A 110 -7.35 12.02 14.35
CA LEU A 110 -7.32 11.18 15.54
C LEU A 110 -5.89 10.82 15.94
N LEU A 111 -5.06 10.37 14.98
CA LEU A 111 -3.68 10.01 15.25
C LEU A 111 -2.92 11.19 15.88
N ARG A 112 -3.03 12.37 15.28
CA ARG A 112 -2.38 13.58 15.80
C ARG A 112 -2.87 13.92 17.22
N GLN A 113 -4.18 13.86 17.46
CA GLN A 113 -4.77 14.13 18.77
C GLN A 113 -4.27 13.15 19.85
N LEU A 114 -3.98 11.91 19.46
CA LEU A 114 -3.47 10.87 20.36
C LEU A 114 -1.92 10.85 20.45
N GLY A 115 -1.24 11.84 19.86
CA GLY A 115 0.22 11.92 19.88
C GLY A 115 0.92 10.89 18.99
N VAL A 116 0.22 10.35 18.00
CA VAL A 116 0.79 9.47 16.97
C VAL A 116 1.21 10.33 15.78
N ALA A 117 2.48 10.26 15.40
CA ALA A 117 3.00 10.99 14.25
C ALA A 117 2.25 10.56 12.97
N THR A 118 1.80 11.54 12.20
CA THR A 118 1.11 11.39 10.90
C THR A 118 1.32 12.63 10.05
N ALA A 119 1.07 12.51 8.74
CA ALA A 119 1.22 13.62 7.80
C ALA A 119 0.30 14.79 8.14
N ASP A 120 0.82 16.01 8.00
CA ASP A 120 0.11 17.25 8.27
C ASP A 120 -0.84 17.59 7.12
N THR A 121 -2.15 17.66 7.40
CA THR A 121 -3.18 18.02 6.42
C THR A 121 -3.37 19.52 6.40
N GLN A 122 -2.99 20.17 5.30
CA GLN A 122 -3.09 21.61 5.12
C GLN A 122 -4.52 22.03 4.74
N ALA A 123 -5.13 21.32 3.79
CA ALA A 123 -6.48 21.60 3.30
C ALA A 123 -7.18 20.35 2.77
N VAL A 124 -8.51 20.39 2.72
CA VAL A 124 -9.38 19.32 2.23
C VAL A 124 -10.42 19.89 1.26
N VAL A 125 -10.59 19.24 0.12
CA VAL A 125 -11.69 19.51 -0.81
C VAL A 125 -12.91 18.71 -0.36
N SER A 126 -14.04 19.40 -0.15
CA SER A 126 -15.33 18.75 0.01
C SER A 126 -16.48 19.73 -0.23
N ARG A 127 -17.52 19.29 -0.95
CA ARG A 127 -18.74 20.07 -1.16
C ARG A 127 -19.53 20.29 0.11
N ASP A 128 -19.66 19.24 0.93
CA ASP A 128 -20.67 19.19 1.99
C ASP A 128 -20.07 19.03 3.39
N ARG A 129 -18.88 18.42 3.49
CA ARG A 129 -18.29 18.11 4.80
C ARG A 129 -17.62 19.33 5.41
N TRP A 130 -17.52 19.30 6.75
CA TRP A 130 -16.78 20.25 7.54
C TRP A 130 -15.77 19.51 8.41
N PHE A 131 -14.51 19.96 8.40
CA PHE A 131 -13.38 19.27 9.03
C PHE A 131 -12.79 20.06 10.21
N GLY A 132 -13.62 20.86 10.89
CA GLY A 132 -13.19 21.65 12.04
C GLY A 132 -12.23 22.76 11.64
N ASN A 133 -11.00 22.69 12.18
CA ASN A 133 -9.95 23.69 11.94
C ASN A 133 -9.14 23.43 10.67
N ILE A 134 -9.36 22.31 9.98
CA ILE A 134 -8.70 22.03 8.70
C ILE A 134 -9.42 22.84 7.62
N GLU A 135 -8.65 23.58 6.84
CA GLU A 135 -9.21 24.40 5.76
C GLU A 135 -10.00 23.54 4.77
N THR A 136 -11.22 23.97 4.43
CA THR A 136 -12.10 23.25 3.50
C THR A 136 -12.28 24.06 2.22
N LEU A 137 -11.86 23.50 1.09
CA LEU A 137 -11.95 24.09 -0.25
C LEU A 137 -13.20 23.54 -0.96
N ARG A 138 -14.07 24.42 -1.43
CA ARG A 138 -15.41 24.07 -1.97
C ARG A 138 -15.56 24.27 -3.47
N SER A 139 -14.52 24.75 -4.14
CA SER A 139 -14.48 24.97 -5.58
C SER A 139 -13.08 24.75 -6.14
N ASP A 140 -12.99 24.57 -7.45
CA ASP A 140 -11.74 24.64 -8.22
C ASP A 140 -11.03 25.99 -8.03
N ALA A 141 -11.78 27.11 -8.02
CA ALA A 141 -11.21 28.43 -7.73
C ALA A 141 -10.54 28.51 -6.35
N GLU A 142 -11.16 27.93 -5.31
CA GLU A 142 -10.57 27.86 -3.96
C GLU A 142 -9.34 26.94 -3.90
N ILE A 143 -9.32 25.86 -4.69
CA ILE A 143 -8.14 24.99 -4.86
C ILE A 143 -6.99 25.76 -5.49
N GLU A 144 -7.27 26.48 -6.58
CA GLU A 144 -6.27 27.31 -7.27
C GLU A 144 -5.72 28.41 -6.34
N GLU A 145 -6.59 29.13 -5.63
CA GLU A 145 -6.18 30.16 -4.67
C GLU A 145 -5.32 29.59 -3.54
N PHE A 146 -5.69 28.41 -3.01
CA PHE A 146 -4.89 27.70 -2.00
C PHE A 146 -3.50 27.35 -2.53
N LEU A 147 -3.40 26.73 -3.71
CA LEU A 147 -2.13 26.32 -4.30
C LEU A 147 -1.21 27.49 -4.65
N LEU A 148 -1.77 28.65 -4.99
CA LEU A 148 -1.01 29.85 -5.35
C LEU A 148 -0.48 30.63 -4.13
N ASN A 149 -1.28 30.69 -3.06
CA ASN A 149 -1.06 31.71 -2.02
C ASN A 149 -0.89 31.17 -0.60
N ARG A 150 -1.29 29.92 -0.33
CA ARG A 150 -1.43 29.40 1.04
C ARG A 150 -0.78 28.04 1.26
N ALA A 151 -0.66 27.22 0.23
CA ALA A 151 0.01 25.93 0.29
C ALA A 151 1.48 26.07 0.68
N VAL A 152 1.93 25.22 1.61
CA VAL A 152 3.34 25.08 1.98
C VAL A 152 3.92 23.90 1.21
N TYR A 153 4.76 24.19 0.23
CA TYR A 153 5.41 23.18 -0.61
C TYR A 153 6.63 22.55 0.09
N PRO A 154 6.94 21.26 -0.19
CA PRO A 154 6.23 20.35 -1.09
C PRO A 154 4.89 19.83 -0.53
N VAL A 155 3.91 19.60 -1.41
CA VAL A 155 2.56 19.12 -1.07
C VAL A 155 2.30 17.76 -1.70
N PHE A 156 1.85 16.78 -0.92
CA PHE A 156 1.30 15.53 -1.41
C PHE A 156 -0.23 15.60 -1.49
N ALA A 157 -0.74 15.64 -2.71
CA ALA A 157 -2.15 15.74 -3.06
C ALA A 157 -2.71 14.32 -3.32
N LYS A 158 -3.85 13.95 -2.70
CA LYS A 158 -4.45 12.62 -2.90
C LYS A 158 -5.95 12.56 -2.60
N PRO A 159 -6.70 11.60 -3.18
CA PRO A 159 -8.09 11.36 -2.79
C PRO A 159 -8.21 10.90 -1.34
N GLU A 160 -9.28 11.35 -0.69
CA GLU A 160 -9.61 10.96 0.68
C GLU A 160 -9.89 9.46 0.78
N GLY A 161 -10.71 8.93 -0.12
CA GLY A 161 -11.10 7.52 -0.10
C GLY A 161 -10.05 6.55 -0.68
N PRO A 162 -10.35 5.24 -0.69
CA PRO A 162 -9.45 4.24 -1.26
C PRO A 162 -9.28 4.42 -2.76
N SER A 163 -8.04 4.68 -3.22
CA SER A 163 -7.75 4.88 -4.65
C SER A 163 -6.61 4.02 -5.19
N MET A 164 -5.94 3.22 -4.34
CA MET A 164 -4.70 2.51 -4.66
C MET A 164 -3.60 3.42 -5.26
N GLY A 165 -3.57 4.69 -4.84
CA GLY A 165 -2.65 5.70 -5.35
C GLY A 165 -3.15 6.46 -6.59
N ARG A 166 -4.25 6.02 -7.23
CA ARG A 166 -4.88 6.77 -8.32
C ARG A 166 -5.29 8.16 -7.84
N GLY A 167 -5.07 9.17 -8.67
CA GLY A 167 -5.44 10.55 -8.38
C GLY A 167 -4.45 11.26 -7.46
N SER A 168 -3.33 10.63 -7.07
CA SER A 168 -2.31 11.29 -6.24
C SER A 168 -1.30 12.05 -7.09
N ALA A 169 -0.70 13.09 -6.51
CA ALA A 169 0.38 13.86 -7.10
C ALA A 169 1.31 14.38 -6.00
N LEU A 170 2.62 14.37 -6.27
CA LEU A 170 3.58 15.13 -5.48
C LEU A 170 3.79 16.47 -6.17
N LEU A 171 3.38 17.55 -5.53
CA LEU A 171 3.56 18.92 -5.97
C LEU A 171 4.83 19.45 -5.27
N SER A 172 5.93 19.52 -6.00
CA SER A 172 7.24 19.86 -5.42
C SER A 172 7.38 21.33 -5.13
N ASP A 173 6.91 22.17 -6.04
CA ASP A 173 6.97 23.63 -5.95
C ASP A 173 5.98 24.25 -6.94
N MET A 174 5.90 25.57 -7.01
CA MET A 174 5.04 26.29 -7.93
C MET A 174 5.69 27.58 -8.47
N ASP A 175 5.30 27.99 -9.68
CA ASP A 175 5.70 29.27 -10.27
C ASP A 175 4.47 30.20 -10.40
N PRO A 176 4.37 31.24 -9.56
CA PRO A 176 3.19 32.12 -9.51
C PRO A 176 3.09 33.02 -10.74
N LYS A 177 4.21 33.32 -11.42
CA LYS A 177 4.19 34.16 -12.63
C LYS A 177 3.64 33.40 -13.81
N ARG A 178 3.88 32.09 -13.85
CA ARG A 178 3.42 31.20 -14.91
C ARG A 178 2.09 30.53 -14.60
N GLY A 179 1.65 30.54 -13.33
CA GLY A 179 0.44 29.86 -12.89
C GLY A 179 0.56 28.33 -13.01
N VAL A 180 1.76 27.79 -12.79
CA VAL A 180 2.03 26.35 -12.92
C VAL A 180 2.56 25.74 -11.63
N VAL A 181 2.26 24.47 -11.42
CA VAL A 181 2.85 23.62 -10.40
C VAL A 181 3.96 22.76 -11.02
N ILE A 182 5.02 22.52 -10.26
CA ILE A 182 6.11 21.58 -10.60
C ILE A 182 5.83 20.27 -9.88
N LEU A 183 5.66 19.19 -10.63
CA LEU A 183 5.39 17.86 -10.11
C LEU A 183 6.69 17.15 -9.69
N GLY A 184 6.58 16.16 -8.81
CA GLY A 184 7.71 15.37 -8.30
C GLY A 184 8.47 14.56 -9.35
N ASN A 185 7.89 14.38 -10.54
CA ASN A 185 8.55 13.77 -11.69
C ASN A 185 9.22 14.80 -12.62
N GLY A 186 9.26 16.08 -12.23
CA GLY A 186 9.84 17.18 -12.99
C GLY A 186 8.93 17.77 -14.08
N GLN A 187 7.73 17.23 -14.29
CA GLN A 187 6.76 17.82 -15.21
C GLN A 187 6.12 19.06 -14.60
N THR A 188 5.60 19.95 -15.45
CA THR A 188 4.81 21.11 -15.02
C THR A 188 3.38 20.99 -15.49
N ALA A 189 2.44 21.49 -14.69
CA ALA A 189 1.03 21.56 -15.05
C ALA A 189 0.42 22.91 -14.67
N GLU A 190 -0.54 23.40 -15.44
CA GLU A 190 -1.29 24.61 -15.10
C GLU A 190 -2.12 24.38 -13.83
N ILE A 191 -2.02 25.30 -12.86
CA ILE A 191 -2.69 25.18 -11.57
C ILE A 191 -4.21 25.16 -11.75
N HIS A 192 -4.73 26.02 -12.61
CA HIS A 192 -6.16 26.06 -12.95
C HIS A 192 -6.66 24.70 -13.49
N ALA A 193 -5.92 24.08 -14.41
CA ALA A 193 -6.27 22.78 -14.98
C ALA A 193 -6.21 21.65 -13.93
N LEU A 194 -5.20 21.68 -13.05
CA LEU A 194 -5.10 20.73 -11.94
C LEU A 194 -6.26 20.90 -10.95
N ALA A 195 -6.62 22.13 -10.61
CA ALA A 195 -7.72 22.44 -9.70
C ALA A 195 -9.06 21.94 -10.25
N ALA A 196 -9.32 22.18 -11.53
CA ALA A 196 -10.49 21.65 -12.24
C ALA A 196 -10.49 20.12 -12.24
N GLU A 197 -9.37 19.47 -12.60
CA GLU A 197 -9.26 18.01 -12.61
C GLU A 197 -9.53 17.40 -11.21
N ILE A 198 -9.01 18.01 -10.14
CA ILE A 198 -9.25 17.58 -8.76
C ILE A 198 -10.74 17.72 -8.42
N PHE A 199 -11.34 18.87 -8.69
CA PHE A 199 -12.72 19.13 -8.31
C PHE A 199 -13.72 18.26 -9.09
N ASP A 200 -13.51 18.11 -10.40
CA ASP A 200 -14.38 17.29 -11.25
C ASP A 200 -14.35 15.80 -10.86
N ASN A 201 -13.18 15.29 -10.46
CA ASN A 201 -13.01 13.86 -10.16
C ASN A 201 -13.17 13.51 -8.68
N PHE A 202 -12.94 14.47 -7.76
CA PHE A 202 -12.80 14.22 -6.32
C PHE A 202 -13.44 15.30 -5.43
N SER A 203 -14.42 16.07 -5.91
CA SER A 203 -15.09 17.13 -5.12
C SER A 203 -15.76 16.67 -3.82
N GLU A 204 -15.98 15.37 -3.62
CA GLU A 204 -16.52 14.82 -2.36
C GLU A 204 -15.46 14.60 -1.29
N GLY A 205 -14.17 14.49 -1.66
CA GLY A 205 -13.10 14.17 -0.73
C GLY A 205 -11.72 14.08 -1.38
N TYR A 206 -10.93 15.14 -1.24
CA TYR A 206 -9.53 15.20 -1.66
C TYR A 206 -8.71 15.96 -0.62
N LEU A 207 -7.45 15.62 -0.41
CA LEU A 207 -6.62 16.28 0.61
C LEU A 207 -5.26 16.72 0.07
N PHE A 208 -4.80 17.84 0.62
CA PHE A 208 -3.47 18.39 0.45
C PHE A 208 -2.72 18.23 1.77
N GLN A 209 -1.67 17.42 1.76
CA GLN A 209 -0.81 17.20 2.92
C GLN A 209 0.57 17.77 2.66
N SER A 210 1.24 18.26 3.70
CA SER A 210 2.70 18.50 3.65
C SER A 210 3.38 17.19 3.24
N ALA A 211 4.19 17.24 2.18
CA ALA A 211 4.86 16.05 1.70
C ALA A 211 5.87 15.56 2.75
N VAL A 212 5.91 14.25 2.94
CA VAL A 212 6.74 13.63 3.97
C VAL A 212 8.15 13.44 3.43
N GLU A 213 9.12 13.98 4.14
CA GLU A 213 10.54 13.76 3.86
C GLU A 213 10.96 12.35 4.31
N GLN A 214 11.66 11.65 3.42
CA GLN A 214 12.22 10.34 3.71
C GLN A 214 13.56 10.49 4.43
N ASN A 215 13.81 9.61 5.40
CA ASN A 215 15.09 9.51 6.12
C ASN A 215 16.30 9.47 5.16
N GLY A 216 17.41 10.11 5.57
CA GLY A 216 18.63 10.24 4.77
C GLY A 216 19.23 8.91 4.32
N GLU A 217 19.30 7.91 5.19
CA GLU A 217 19.87 6.59 4.85
C GLU A 217 19.00 5.85 3.81
N LEU A 218 17.66 5.94 3.95
CA LEU A 218 16.75 5.39 2.95
C LEU A 218 16.84 6.15 1.62
N THR A 219 17.05 7.47 1.67
CA THR A 219 17.24 8.31 0.49
C THR A 219 18.54 7.99 -0.24
N GLU A 220 19.63 7.72 0.48
CA GLU A 220 20.89 7.25 -0.11
C GLU A 220 20.72 5.90 -0.82
N ILE A 221 19.94 4.99 -0.22
CA ILE A 221 19.72 3.65 -0.77
C ILE A 221 18.75 3.64 -1.94
N ALA A 222 17.61 4.32 -1.85
CA ALA A 222 16.48 4.17 -2.77
C ALA A 222 16.07 5.47 -3.50
N GLY A 223 16.77 6.58 -3.25
CA GLY A 223 16.42 7.89 -3.78
C GLY A 223 15.38 8.63 -2.92
N PRO A 224 15.09 9.91 -3.23
CA PRO A 224 14.39 10.83 -2.32
C PRO A 224 12.87 10.64 -2.26
N VAL A 225 12.29 9.86 -3.17
CA VAL A 225 10.85 9.61 -3.19
C VAL A 225 10.49 8.72 -2.01
N LEU A 226 9.49 9.12 -1.23
CA LEU A 226 9.07 8.37 -0.06
C LEU A 226 8.64 6.94 -0.41
N GLY A 227 9.40 5.97 0.06
CA GLY A 227 9.03 4.55 0.11
C GLY A 227 8.53 4.17 1.49
N THR A 228 7.25 3.78 1.62
CA THR A 228 6.69 3.40 2.92
C THR A 228 6.89 1.90 3.21
N LEU A 229 7.06 1.60 4.49
CA LEU A 229 7.05 0.23 5.01
C LEU A 229 5.60 -0.21 5.18
N ARG A 230 5.20 -1.30 4.53
CA ARG A 230 3.97 -2.02 4.85
C ARG A 230 4.26 -2.92 6.05
N VAL A 231 3.82 -2.51 7.23
CA VAL A 231 3.92 -3.28 8.48
C VAL A 231 2.56 -3.85 8.81
N VAL A 232 2.45 -5.17 8.88
CA VAL A 232 1.19 -5.85 9.20
C VAL A 232 1.27 -6.42 10.60
N THR A 233 0.32 -6.03 11.43
CA THR A 233 0.25 -6.40 12.84
C THR A 233 -0.93 -7.34 13.10
N VAL A 234 -0.81 -8.15 14.15
CA VAL A 234 -1.81 -9.13 14.56
C VAL A 234 -2.05 -9.06 16.07
N ILE A 235 -3.28 -9.29 16.52
CA ILE A 235 -3.63 -9.41 17.94
C ILE A 235 -4.09 -10.83 18.25
N GLU A 236 -3.13 -11.64 18.67
CA GLU A 236 -3.36 -13.01 19.14
C GLU A 236 -3.95 -13.04 20.56
N ASN A 237 -3.41 -12.23 21.46
CA ASN A 237 -3.83 -12.17 22.87
C ASN A 237 -4.34 -10.77 23.22
N ASP A 238 -3.65 -10.08 24.13
CA ASP A 238 -4.07 -8.77 24.65
C ASP A 238 -3.37 -7.62 23.96
N TRP A 239 -2.13 -7.81 23.51
CA TRP A 239 -1.32 -6.78 22.86
C TRP A 239 -0.98 -7.16 21.40
N PRO A 240 -0.97 -6.18 20.47
CA PRO A 240 -0.55 -6.43 19.09
C PRO A 240 0.94 -6.71 18.96
N ARG A 241 1.32 -7.46 17.93
CA ARG A 241 2.70 -7.60 17.47
C ARG A 241 2.80 -7.50 15.96
N VAL A 242 3.99 -7.24 15.43
CA VAL A 242 4.26 -7.34 13.99
C VAL A 242 4.20 -8.81 13.55
N LEU A 243 3.46 -9.07 12.47
CA LEU A 243 3.35 -10.37 11.81
C LEU A 243 4.36 -10.48 10.68
N TYR A 244 4.40 -9.48 9.80
CA TYR A 244 5.39 -9.34 8.73
C TYR A 244 5.51 -7.89 8.30
N ALA A 245 6.62 -7.57 7.64
CA ALA A 245 6.82 -6.27 7.02
C ALA A 245 7.51 -6.38 5.66
N LEU A 246 7.30 -5.36 4.84
CA LEU A 246 8.00 -5.16 3.57
C LEU A 246 8.17 -3.66 3.30
N TRP A 247 9.20 -3.29 2.56
CA TRP A 247 9.38 -1.93 2.07
C TRP A 247 8.88 -1.81 0.64
N LYS A 248 8.01 -0.83 0.38
CA LYS A 248 7.62 -0.44 -0.98
C LYS A 248 8.62 0.61 -1.45
N ILE A 249 9.47 0.23 -2.40
CA ILE A 249 10.51 1.09 -2.93
C ILE A 249 9.98 1.71 -4.24
N PRO A 250 9.87 3.04 -4.33
CA PRO A 250 9.42 3.70 -5.55
C PRO A 250 10.29 3.38 -6.76
N ALA A 251 9.70 3.42 -7.95
CA ALA A 251 10.49 3.46 -9.17
C ALA A 251 11.29 4.78 -9.23
N PRO A 252 12.50 4.78 -9.83
CA PRO A 252 13.22 6.02 -10.11
C PRO A 252 12.35 7.02 -10.89
N GLY A 253 12.24 8.25 -10.37
CA GLY A 253 11.42 9.32 -10.97
C GLY A 253 9.91 9.21 -10.72
N ALA A 254 9.44 8.24 -9.92
CA ALA A 254 8.04 8.17 -9.51
C ALA A 254 7.68 9.29 -8.53
N MET A 255 6.39 9.64 -8.43
CA MET A 255 5.90 10.59 -7.42
C MET A 255 5.48 9.90 -6.12
N SER A 256 5.45 8.57 -6.08
CA SER A 256 4.96 7.77 -4.94
C SER A 256 5.40 6.32 -5.04
N ASP A 257 5.27 5.57 -3.95
CA ASP A 257 5.67 4.16 -3.81
C ASP A 257 4.66 3.13 -4.36
N ASN A 258 3.75 3.55 -5.25
CA ASN A 258 2.74 2.64 -5.77
C ASN A 258 3.39 1.45 -6.50
N SER A 259 3.13 0.24 -5.99
CA SER A 259 3.80 -1.01 -6.40
C SER A 259 3.46 -1.48 -7.81
N TRP A 260 2.43 -0.90 -8.45
CA TRP A 260 2.03 -1.22 -9.81
C TRP A 260 2.73 -0.35 -10.86
N GLN A 261 3.49 0.68 -10.46
CA GLN A 261 4.30 1.47 -11.39
C GLN A 261 5.48 0.64 -11.90
N SER A 262 5.78 0.77 -13.19
CA SER A 262 6.92 0.09 -13.80
C SER A 262 8.21 0.56 -13.13
N GLY A 263 9.05 -0.38 -12.71
CA GLY A 263 10.29 -0.08 -12.00
C GLY A 263 10.17 -0.11 -10.47
N SER A 264 8.95 -0.11 -9.91
CA SER A 264 8.75 -0.20 -8.46
C SER A 264 9.24 -1.53 -7.92
N MET A 265 9.83 -1.49 -6.74
CA MET A 265 10.45 -2.63 -6.07
C MET A 265 9.74 -2.93 -4.74
N THR A 266 9.85 -4.16 -4.29
CA THR A 266 9.37 -4.58 -2.96
C THR A 266 10.48 -5.33 -2.24
N ALA A 267 10.85 -4.87 -1.04
CA ALA A 267 11.84 -5.53 -0.20
C ALA A 267 11.16 -6.32 0.91
N ALA A 268 11.43 -7.62 0.99
CA ALA A 268 11.02 -8.43 2.14
C ALA A 268 11.92 -8.13 3.34
N LEU A 269 11.32 -7.89 4.49
CA LEU A 269 12.05 -7.59 5.73
C LEU A 269 12.04 -8.78 6.67
N ASP A 270 13.15 -8.93 7.36
CA ASP A 270 13.25 -9.72 8.58
C ASP A 270 12.57 -8.95 9.71
N VAL A 271 11.56 -9.55 10.38
CA VAL A 271 10.82 -8.84 11.43
C VAL A 271 11.64 -8.69 12.71
N GLU A 272 12.51 -9.65 13.03
CA GLU A 272 13.28 -9.65 14.28
C GLU A 272 14.38 -8.59 14.26
N THR A 273 14.96 -8.37 13.08
CA THR A 273 16.09 -7.46 12.92
C THR A 273 15.71 -6.17 12.24
N GLY A 274 14.74 -6.17 11.31
CA GLY A 274 14.45 -5.05 10.41
C GLY A 274 15.35 -5.00 9.18
N GLN A 275 16.12 -6.06 8.90
CA GLN A 275 17.00 -6.11 7.75
C GLN A 275 16.27 -6.51 6.47
N ILE A 276 16.71 -5.94 5.34
CA ILE A 276 16.26 -6.38 4.02
C ILE A 276 16.82 -7.77 3.73
N ARG A 277 15.94 -8.75 3.53
CA ARG A 277 16.31 -10.12 3.14
C ARG A 277 16.52 -10.24 1.64
N GLN A 278 15.59 -9.69 0.87
CA GLN A 278 15.63 -9.69 -0.59
C GLN A 278 14.78 -8.57 -1.15
N VAL A 279 15.09 -8.14 -2.37
CA VAL A 279 14.28 -7.17 -3.12
C VAL A 279 13.88 -7.78 -4.45
N ARG A 280 12.64 -7.55 -4.84
CA ARG A 280 12.09 -8.02 -6.11
C ARG A 280 11.43 -6.86 -6.85
N ARG A 281 11.58 -6.85 -8.18
CA ARG A 281 10.97 -5.88 -9.09
C ARG A 281 10.11 -6.62 -10.11
N GLY A 282 9.02 -5.98 -10.56
CA GLY A 282 8.14 -6.54 -11.58
C GLY A 282 7.16 -7.59 -11.04
N ALA A 283 6.39 -8.18 -11.96
CA ALA A 283 5.39 -9.20 -11.67
C ALA A 283 5.36 -10.26 -12.77
N GLY A 284 4.93 -11.46 -12.44
CA GLY A 284 4.81 -12.54 -13.43
C GLY A 284 6.15 -13.04 -13.94
N LEU A 285 6.30 -13.05 -15.26
CA LEU A 285 7.54 -13.41 -15.94
C LEU A 285 8.61 -12.32 -15.86
N ASN A 286 8.21 -11.10 -15.50
CA ASN A 286 9.11 -9.97 -15.36
C ASN A 286 9.62 -9.79 -13.93
N VAL A 287 9.36 -10.76 -13.03
CA VAL A 287 9.91 -10.71 -11.68
C VAL A 287 11.40 -11.01 -11.75
N GLU A 288 12.18 -10.10 -11.18
CA GLU A 288 13.62 -10.25 -11.02
C GLU A 288 14.01 -9.99 -9.56
N ALA A 289 15.03 -10.69 -9.09
CA ALA A 289 15.70 -10.35 -7.85
C ALA A 289 16.61 -9.13 -8.10
N VAL A 290 16.57 -8.18 -7.19
CA VAL A 290 17.36 -6.95 -7.27
C VAL A 290 18.29 -6.89 -6.07
N GLU A 291 19.59 -6.97 -6.30
CA GLU A 291 20.57 -6.82 -5.22
C GLU A 291 21.06 -5.37 -5.07
N TRP A 292 21.01 -4.61 -6.16
CA TRP A 292 21.54 -3.25 -6.26
C TRP A 292 20.46 -2.31 -6.78
N HIS A 293 20.30 -1.16 -6.14
CA HIS A 293 19.35 -0.15 -6.61
C HIS A 293 19.80 0.39 -7.98
N PRO A 294 18.92 0.45 -9.00
CA PRO A 294 19.30 0.74 -10.38
C PRO A 294 19.84 2.16 -10.66
N VAL A 295 19.82 3.05 -9.67
CA VAL A 295 20.28 4.44 -9.83
C VAL A 295 21.38 4.81 -8.82
N SER A 296 21.24 4.39 -7.56
CA SER A 296 22.22 4.74 -6.51
C SER A 296 23.35 3.72 -6.41
N ASP A 297 23.23 2.55 -7.06
CA ASP A 297 24.14 1.41 -6.91
C ASP A 297 24.35 1.01 -5.43
N ALA A 298 23.39 1.31 -4.56
CA ALA A 298 23.39 0.84 -3.17
C ALA A 298 22.97 -0.62 -3.12
N ARG A 299 23.63 -1.41 -2.26
CA ARG A 299 23.30 -2.82 -2.05
C ARG A 299 22.15 -2.96 -1.05
N PHE A 300 21.10 -3.70 -1.43
CA PHE A 300 19.94 -3.89 -0.55
C PHE A 300 20.10 -4.98 0.52
N PRO A 301 20.51 -6.23 0.22
CA PRO A 301 20.40 -7.30 1.22
C PRO A 301 21.31 -7.07 2.43
N GLY A 302 20.75 -7.21 3.64
CA GLY A 302 21.43 -6.94 4.90
C GLY A 302 21.42 -5.47 5.33
N PHE A 303 20.88 -4.55 4.51
CA PHE A 303 20.64 -3.18 4.96
C PHE A 303 19.57 -3.18 6.06
N GLN A 304 19.88 -2.48 7.15
CA GLN A 304 19.02 -2.35 8.32
C GLN A 304 18.10 -1.15 8.17
N ILE A 305 16.79 -1.34 8.26
CA ILE A 305 15.84 -0.22 8.27
C ILE A 305 16.08 0.65 9.53
N PRO A 306 16.28 1.97 9.39
CA PRO A 306 16.42 2.89 10.51
C PRO A 306 15.18 2.92 11.39
N PHE A 307 15.36 3.14 12.70
CA PHE A 307 14.28 3.21 13.70
C PHE A 307 13.39 1.95 13.79
N TRP A 308 13.94 0.76 13.53
CA TRP A 308 13.15 -0.47 13.47
C TRP A 308 12.33 -0.74 14.74
N ILE A 309 12.95 -0.59 15.92
CA ILE A 309 12.30 -0.82 17.21
C ILE A 309 11.14 0.18 17.41
N GLU A 310 11.35 1.44 17.03
CA GLU A 310 10.34 2.49 17.10
C GLU A 310 9.20 2.27 16.11
N ILE A 311 9.48 1.68 14.94
CA ILE A 311 8.45 1.29 13.97
C ILE A 311 7.56 0.19 14.55
N GLU A 312 8.14 -0.82 15.20
CA GLU A 312 7.39 -1.88 15.86
C GLU A 312 6.54 -1.32 17.03
N ASP A 313 7.11 -0.46 17.87
CA ASP A 313 6.38 0.20 18.96
C ASP A 313 5.23 1.08 18.42
N LEU A 314 5.50 1.93 17.43
CA LEU A 314 4.50 2.81 16.82
C LEU A 314 3.32 2.02 16.26
N THR A 315 3.60 0.99 15.47
CA THR A 315 2.57 0.19 14.79
C THR A 315 1.76 -0.65 15.75
N THR A 316 2.40 -1.23 16.78
CA THR A 316 1.68 -2.00 17.81
C THR A 316 0.83 -1.10 18.70
N ARG A 317 1.31 0.08 19.12
CA ARG A 317 0.49 1.07 19.82
C ARG A 317 -0.68 1.57 18.97
N ALA A 318 -0.44 1.87 17.69
CA ALA A 318 -1.50 2.30 16.78
C ALA A 318 -2.58 1.21 16.58
N HIS A 319 -2.20 -0.06 16.48
CA HIS A 319 -3.14 -1.18 16.44
C HIS A 319 -3.89 -1.34 17.77
N ALA A 320 -3.22 -1.13 18.91
CA ALA A 320 -3.83 -1.27 20.23
C ALA A 320 -4.99 -0.29 20.49
N MET A 321 -5.09 0.82 19.73
CA MET A 321 -6.25 1.73 19.76
C MET A 321 -7.53 1.06 19.23
N PHE A 322 -7.40 0.03 18.40
CA PHE A 322 -8.51 -0.70 17.76
C PHE A 322 -8.40 -2.22 18.02
N PRO A 323 -8.42 -2.66 19.29
CA PRO A 323 -8.03 -4.02 19.66
C PRO A 323 -8.99 -5.12 19.18
N LEU A 324 -10.16 -4.72 18.66
CA LEU A 324 -11.16 -5.64 18.09
C LEU A 324 -10.82 -6.06 16.66
N PHE A 325 -9.95 -5.33 15.96
CA PHE A 325 -9.38 -5.77 14.70
C PHE A 325 -8.29 -6.78 15.01
N GLY A 326 -8.41 -8.03 14.57
CA GLY A 326 -7.38 -9.04 14.81
C GLY A 326 -6.16 -8.85 13.93
N LEU A 327 -6.28 -8.09 12.84
CA LEU A 327 -5.18 -7.76 11.93
C LEU A 327 -5.37 -6.35 11.36
N LEU A 328 -4.28 -5.58 11.26
CA LEU A 328 -4.21 -4.29 10.56
C LEU A 328 -2.92 -4.18 9.77
N GLY A 329 -2.96 -3.45 8.66
CA GLY A 329 -1.78 -3.08 7.88
C GLY A 329 -1.54 -1.58 7.91
N PHE A 330 -0.33 -1.18 8.29
CA PHE A 330 0.11 0.20 8.31
C PHE A 330 1.10 0.46 7.17
N ASP A 331 0.95 1.59 6.50
CA ASP A 331 2.01 2.19 5.69
C ASP A 331 2.75 3.21 6.57
N ILE A 332 4.02 2.94 6.87
CA ILE A 332 4.87 3.75 7.74
C ILE A 332 5.92 4.46 6.89
N ALA A 333 6.01 5.78 7.04
CA ALA A 333 7.13 6.56 6.58
C ALA A 333 8.24 6.54 7.64
N VAL A 334 9.49 6.42 7.20
CA VAL A 334 10.65 6.64 8.07
C VAL A 334 11.19 8.03 7.71
N THR A 335 11.03 8.99 8.61
CA THR A 335 11.45 10.39 8.40
C THR A 335 12.80 10.65 9.08
N PRO A 336 13.42 11.83 8.90
CA PRO A 336 14.58 12.23 9.70
C PRO A 336 14.32 12.21 11.21
N ASP A 337 13.09 12.48 11.65
CA ASP A 337 12.70 12.59 13.06
C ASP A 337 12.13 11.29 13.65
N GLY A 338 11.97 10.24 12.84
CA GLY A 338 11.49 8.93 13.27
C GLY A 338 10.31 8.39 12.43
N PRO A 339 9.68 7.29 12.88
CA PRO A 339 8.61 6.66 12.12
C PRO A 339 7.29 7.41 12.25
N MET A 340 6.51 7.40 11.16
CA MET A 340 5.25 8.11 11.06
C MET A 340 4.20 7.27 10.32
N VAL A 341 2.96 7.28 10.79
CA VAL A 341 1.86 6.57 10.12
C VAL A 341 1.38 7.40 8.92
N VAL A 342 1.46 6.84 7.72
CA VAL A 342 0.92 7.46 6.49
C VAL A 342 -0.51 6.97 6.22
N LYS A 343 -0.77 5.70 6.51
CA LYS A 343 -2.08 5.08 6.30
C LYS A 343 -2.25 3.82 7.16
N CYS A 344 -3.48 3.53 7.56
CA CYS A 344 -3.90 2.21 8.06
C CYS A 344 -4.90 1.56 7.10
N SER A 345 -4.95 0.22 7.09
CA SER A 345 -5.89 -0.57 6.31
C SER A 345 -6.24 -1.87 7.02
N GLU A 346 -7.52 -2.22 7.05
CA GLU A 346 -7.98 -3.55 7.47
C GLU A 346 -7.73 -4.64 6.42
N ASN A 347 -7.40 -4.23 5.19
CA ASN A 347 -7.03 -5.10 4.09
C ASN A 347 -5.60 -4.79 3.63
N PRO A 348 -4.58 -5.38 4.28
CA PRO A 348 -3.17 -5.09 3.99
C PRO A 348 -2.69 -5.61 2.64
N SER A 349 -3.55 -6.27 1.84
CA SER A 349 -3.17 -6.96 0.61
C SER A 349 -1.98 -7.92 0.80
N HIS A 350 -2.26 -9.15 1.25
CA HIS A 350 -1.26 -10.22 1.38
C HIS A 350 -0.52 -10.54 0.08
N MET A 351 -1.03 -10.08 -1.07
CA MET A 351 -0.32 -10.16 -2.34
C MET A 351 1.04 -9.48 -2.30
N LEU A 352 1.20 -8.36 -1.59
CA LEU A 352 2.50 -7.69 -1.48
C LEU A 352 3.51 -8.57 -0.73
N TYR A 353 3.09 -9.24 0.34
CA TYR A 353 3.92 -10.23 1.03
C TYR A 353 4.37 -11.34 0.08
N GLN A 354 3.44 -11.90 -0.68
CA GLN A 354 3.70 -13.01 -1.60
C GLN A 354 4.61 -12.60 -2.76
N LEU A 355 4.47 -11.38 -3.27
CA LEU A 355 5.35 -10.83 -4.30
C LEU A 355 6.75 -10.60 -3.75
N ALA A 356 6.88 -9.93 -2.59
CA ALA A 356 8.16 -9.61 -1.98
C ALA A 356 8.93 -10.87 -1.53
N ASN A 357 8.25 -11.84 -0.94
CA ASN A 357 8.88 -13.03 -0.37
C ASN A 357 8.98 -14.21 -1.36
N GLY A 358 8.09 -14.26 -2.35
CA GLY A 358 7.98 -15.43 -3.23
C GLY A 358 7.43 -16.67 -2.52
N GLU A 359 6.73 -16.53 -1.39
CA GLU A 359 6.09 -17.62 -0.66
C GLU A 359 4.63 -17.24 -0.30
N GLY A 360 3.78 -18.25 -0.10
CA GLY A 360 2.39 -18.03 0.25
C GLY A 360 2.21 -17.46 1.66
N VAL A 361 1.16 -16.66 1.89
CA VAL A 361 0.87 -16.10 3.23
C VAL A 361 0.28 -17.13 4.20
N MET A 362 -0.37 -18.18 3.69
CA MET A 362 -0.90 -19.28 4.51
C MET A 362 0.20 -20.32 4.79
N ASN A 363 1.35 -19.87 5.27
CA ASN A 363 2.51 -20.69 5.57
C ASN A 363 2.59 -21.06 7.06
N GLU A 364 3.53 -21.94 7.40
CA GLU A 364 3.72 -22.46 8.76
C GLU A 364 4.06 -21.37 9.80
N LYS A 365 4.65 -20.24 9.36
CA LYS A 365 5.01 -19.12 10.24
C LYS A 365 3.76 -18.37 10.72
N PHE A 366 2.76 -18.20 9.86
CA PHE A 366 1.61 -17.33 10.14
C PHE A 366 0.32 -18.08 10.47
N MET A 367 0.15 -19.31 9.99
CA MET A 367 -1.06 -20.10 10.25
C MET A 367 -1.38 -20.28 11.74
N PRO A 368 -0.41 -20.55 12.64
CA PRO A 368 -0.69 -20.62 14.08
C PRO A 368 -1.28 -19.31 14.62
N ALA A 369 -0.72 -18.17 14.22
CA ALA A 369 -1.19 -16.86 14.64
C ALA A 369 -2.63 -16.58 14.15
N PHE A 370 -2.92 -16.89 12.89
CA PHE A 370 -4.27 -16.76 12.34
C PHE A 370 -5.29 -17.61 13.11
N ALA A 371 -4.96 -18.87 13.39
CA ALA A 371 -5.84 -19.76 14.15
C ALA A 371 -6.11 -19.24 15.57
N HIS A 372 -5.08 -18.68 16.22
CA HIS A 372 -5.21 -18.15 17.57
C HIS A 372 -6.06 -16.87 17.62
N VAL A 373 -5.89 -15.96 16.65
CA VAL A 373 -6.77 -14.79 16.48
C VAL A 373 -8.22 -15.19 16.26
N GLU A 374 -8.49 -16.19 15.40
CA GLU A 374 -9.85 -16.68 15.17
C GLU A 374 -10.48 -17.24 16.45
N LYS A 375 -9.70 -18.00 17.24
CA LYS A 375 -10.14 -18.53 18.53
C LYS A 375 -10.44 -17.40 19.53
N ARG A 376 -9.56 -16.40 19.64
CA ARG A 376 -9.78 -15.19 20.46
C ARG A 376 -11.07 -14.48 20.07
N ASN A 377 -11.28 -14.23 18.78
CA ASN A 377 -12.47 -13.54 18.28
C ASN A 377 -13.76 -14.35 18.52
N ALA A 378 -13.71 -15.67 18.36
CA ALA A 378 -14.83 -16.54 18.69
C ALA A 378 -15.21 -16.44 20.17
N ALA A 379 -14.23 -16.39 21.08
CA ALA A 379 -14.46 -16.20 22.51
C ALA A 379 -15.10 -14.82 22.83
N LEU A 380 -14.59 -13.74 22.21
CA LEU A 380 -15.17 -12.40 22.34
C LEU A 380 -16.63 -12.34 21.87
N LEU A 381 -16.94 -12.97 20.74
CA LEU A 381 -18.30 -13.04 20.21
C LEU A 381 -19.24 -13.85 21.12
N ALA A 382 -18.78 -14.97 21.66
CA ALA A 382 -19.55 -15.76 22.62
C ALA A 382 -19.82 -14.97 23.91
N GLY A 383 -18.83 -14.22 24.40
CA GLY A 383 -18.98 -13.33 25.55
C GLY A 383 -20.03 -12.24 25.35
N ARG A 384 -20.10 -11.62 24.16
CA ARG A 384 -21.15 -10.62 23.84
C ARG A 384 -22.56 -11.21 23.83
N LYS A 385 -22.72 -12.45 23.37
CA LYS A 385 -24.03 -13.14 23.35
C LYS A 385 -24.56 -13.48 24.74
N ARG A 386 -23.68 -13.75 25.72
CA ARG A 386 -24.08 -14.05 27.11
C ARG A 386 -24.50 -12.82 27.91
N ARG A 387 -24.14 -11.62 27.46
CA ARG A 387 -24.44 -10.33 28.11
C ARG A 387 -25.69 -9.64 27.54
N ARG A 388 -26.24 -10.15 26.44
CA ARG A 388 -27.53 -9.76 25.87
C ARG A 388 -28.56 -10.79 26.31
#